data_AF-A0A6G3XRW8-F1
#
_entry.id   AF-A0A6G3XRW8-F1
#
_cell.length_a   1.000
_cell.length_b   1.000
_cell.length_c   1.000
_cell.angle_alpha   90.00
_cell.angle_beta   90.00
_cell.angle_gamma   90.00
#
_symmetry.space_group_name_H-M   'P 1'
#
loop_
_entity.id
_entity.type
_entity.pdbx_description
1 polymer ?
#
loop_
_entity_poly.entity_id
_entity_poly.type
_entity_poly.pdbx_seq_one_letter_code
_entity_poly.pdbx_strand_id
1 'polypeptide(L)' 'TPAERARAPRDWGFVLAGRTDPRPRLDPDGPRPGVLTEASLAAGERAARRTRIAGLPASTLVHPRY' A
#
# COMPACT_ATOMS: atom_id res chain seq x y z
N THR A 1 -17.02 34.94 -0.66
CA THR A 1 -15.74 34.29 -0.35
C THR A 1 -15.98 32.81 -0.14
N PRO A 2 -15.62 31.93 -1.10
CA PRO A 2 -15.84 30.52 -0.86
C PRO A 2 -14.68 29.99 -0.01
N ALA A 3 -15.01 29.50 1.19
CA ALA A 3 -14.10 28.75 2.04
C ALA A 3 -13.60 27.54 1.25
N GLU A 4 -12.27 27.46 1.06
CA GLU A 4 -11.60 26.24 0.62
C GLU A 4 -11.95 25.12 1.60
N ARG A 5 -12.83 24.22 1.19
CA ARG A 5 -12.90 22.90 1.81
C ARG A 5 -11.60 22.21 1.44
N ALA A 6 -10.62 22.22 2.34
CA ALA A 6 -9.43 21.38 2.22
C ALA A 6 -9.88 19.94 1.97
N ARG A 7 -9.77 19.49 0.72
CA ARG A 7 -10.11 18.12 0.35
C ARG A 7 -8.97 17.28 0.90
N ALA A 8 -9.24 16.54 1.98
CA ALA A 8 -8.27 15.61 2.55
C ALA A 8 -7.64 14.78 1.41
N PRO A 9 -6.30 14.58 1.41
CA PRO A 9 -5.68 13.68 0.44
C PRO A 9 -6.37 12.33 0.57
N ARG A 10 -7.04 11.88 -0.51
CA ARG A 10 -7.79 10.61 -0.47
C ARG A 10 -6.88 9.39 -0.38
N ASP A 11 -5.58 9.57 -0.64
CA ASP A 11 -4.61 8.50 -0.71
C ASP A 11 -3.33 8.94 0.01
N TRP A 12 -3.01 8.29 1.12
CA TRP A 12 -1.73 8.47 1.81
C TRP A 12 -0.70 7.52 1.18
N GLY A 13 0.35 8.09 0.58
CA GLY A 13 1.51 7.33 0.12
C GLY A 13 2.61 7.37 1.17
N PHE A 14 2.96 6.23 1.76
CA PHE A 14 4.09 6.12 2.69
C PHE A 14 5.32 5.64 1.93
N VAL A 15 6.43 6.39 2.05
CA VAL A 15 7.74 5.94 1.56
C VAL A 15 8.40 5.14 2.67
N LEU A 16 8.63 3.85 2.42
CA LEU A 16 9.35 3.00 3.36
C LEU A 16 10.85 3.29 3.26
N ALA A 17 11.37 4.07 4.21
CA ALA A 17 12.82 4.23 4.39
C ALA A 17 13.36 3.02 5.18
N GLY A 18 13.59 1.91 4.48
CA GLY A 18 14.11 0.67 5.07
C GLY A 18 15.41 0.24 4.41
N ARG A 19 16.37 -0.26 5.22
CA ARG A 19 17.57 -0.95 4.71
C ARG A 19 17.31 -2.42 4.37
N THR A 20 16.12 -2.91 4.72
CA THR A 20 15.65 -4.28 4.52
C THR A 20 14.35 -4.24 3.74
N ASP A 21 14.12 -5.25 2.89
CA ASP A 21 12.87 -5.43 2.17
C ASP A 21 11.75 -5.83 3.15
N PRO A 22 10.77 -4.96 3.42
CA PRO A 22 9.72 -5.24 4.40
C PRO A 22 8.73 -6.25 3.83
N ARG A 23 8.37 -7.25 4.64
CA ARG A 23 7.34 -8.23 4.27
C ARG A 23 5.97 -7.77 4.77
N PRO A 24 4.90 -7.85 3.93
CA PRO A 24 3.55 -7.58 4.39
C PRO A 24 3.15 -8.54 5.52
N ARG A 25 2.77 -7.97 6.67
CA ARG A 25 2.31 -8.69 7.87
C ARG A 25 1.24 -7.87 8.57
N LEU A 26 0.36 -8.54 9.31
CA LEU A 26 -0.48 -7.87 10.29
C LEU A 26 0.36 -7.55 11.53
N ASP A 27 0.06 -6.42 12.16
CA ASP A 27 0.62 -6.09 13.46
C ASP A 27 0.09 -7.09 14.51
N PRO A 28 0.95 -7.86 15.19
CA PRO A 28 0.51 -8.82 16.20
C PRO A 28 -0.19 -8.15 17.39
N ASP A 29 0.16 -6.89 17.68
CA ASP A 29 -0.38 -6.12 18.81
C ASP A 29 -1.47 -5.14 18.36
N GLY A 30 -1.79 -5.11 17.06
CA GLY A 30 -2.74 -4.20 16.45
C GLY A 30 -4.20 -4.70 16.47
N PRO A 31 -5.16 -3.83 16.12
CA PRO A 31 -6.55 -4.22 15.96
C PRO A 31 -6.70 -5.24 14.83
N ARG A 32 -7.50 -6.29 15.08
CA ARG A 32 -7.75 -7.36 14.11
C ARG A 32 -8.71 -6.88 13.01
N PRO A 33 -8.29 -6.78 11.74
CA PRO A 33 -9.18 -6.36 10.66
C PRO A 33 -10.19 -7.48 10.35
N GLY A 34 -11.44 -7.12 10.05
CA GLY A 34 -12.48 -8.11 9.73
C GLY A 34 -12.32 -8.80 8.36
N VAL A 35 -11.56 -8.20 7.45
CA VAL A 35 -11.43 -8.67 6.05
C VAL A 35 -9.99 -8.95 5.62
N LEU A 36 -9.00 -8.49 6.40
CA LEU A 36 -7.59 -8.64 6.06
C LEU A 36 -6.97 -9.74 6.93
N THR A 37 -6.45 -10.76 6.28
CA THR A 37 -5.79 -11.92 6.89
C THR A 37 -4.35 -12.06 6.39
N GLU A 38 -3.48 -12.72 7.15
CA GLU A 38 -2.13 -13.12 6.70
C GLU A 38 -2.18 -13.87 5.35
N ALA A 39 -3.18 -14.73 5.15
CA ALA A 39 -3.38 -15.46 3.91
C ALA A 39 -3.70 -14.52 2.74
N SER A 40 -4.57 -13.53 2.95
CA SER A 40 -4.92 -12.53 1.94
C SER A 40 -3.73 -11.62 1.60
N LEU A 41 -2.89 -11.27 2.59
CA LEU A 41 -1.64 -10.53 2.36
C LEU A 41 -0.67 -11.34 1.49
N ALA A 42 -0.45 -12.60 1.83
CA ALA A 42 0.42 -13.49 1.04
C ALA A 42 -0.11 -13.71 -0.38
N ALA A 43 -1.44 -13.80 -0.55
CA ALA A 43 -2.06 -13.88 -1.87
C ALA A 43 -1.87 -12.59 -2.69
N GLY A 44 -2.03 -11.42 -2.05
CA GLY A 44 -1.79 -10.12 -2.64
C GLY A 44 -0.34 -9.95 -3.09
N GLU A 45 0.63 -10.34 -2.26
CA GLU A 45 2.06 -10.32 -2.62
C GLU A 45 2.33 -11.17 -3.87
N ARG A 46 1.80 -12.40 -3.92
CA ARG A 46 1.94 -13.26 -5.11
C ARG A 46 1.30 -12.64 -6.34
N ALA A 47 0.12 -12.02 -6.21
CA ALA A 47 -0.55 -11.36 -7.32
C ALA A 47 0.28 -10.18 -7.85
N ALA A 48 0.79 -9.32 -6.97
CA ALA A 48 1.63 -8.18 -7.34
C ALA A 48 2.95 -8.60 -7.99
N ARG A 49 3.59 -9.68 -7.49
CA ARG A 49 4.82 -10.22 -8.09
C ARG A 49 4.58 -10.73 -9.51
N ARG A 50 3.42 -11.32 -9.80
CA ARG A 50 3.08 -11.80 -11.15
C ARG A 50 2.92 -10.68 -12.18
N THR A 51 2.55 -9.47 -11.76
CA THR A 51 2.39 -8.32 -12.66
C THR A 51 3.64 -7.45 -12.72
N ARG A 52 4.73 -7.83 -12.03
CA ARG A 52 5.95 -7.02 -11.97
C ARG A 52 6.75 -7.14 -13.25
N ILE A 53 7.08 -5.98 -13.84
CA ILE A 53 8.03 -5.89 -14.93
C ILE A 53 9.45 -5.93 -14.34
N ALA A 54 10.25 -6.90 -14.75
CA ALA A 54 11.63 -7.04 -14.27
C ALA A 54 12.51 -5.87 -14.76
N GLY A 55 13.51 -5.50 -13.96
CA GLY A 55 14.47 -4.44 -14.31
C GLY A 55 13.99 -3.00 -14.09
N LEU A 56 12.72 -2.79 -13.73
CA LEU A 56 12.19 -1.46 -13.41
C LEU A 56 12.12 -1.23 -11.90
N PRO A 57 12.48 -0.01 -11.42
CA PRO A 57 12.23 0.37 -10.04
C PRO A 57 10.73 0.44 -9.76
N ALA A 58 10.34 0.37 -8.48
CA ALA A 58 8.94 0.53 -8.10
C ALA A 58 8.44 1.93 -8.48
N SER A 59 7.27 2.01 -9.10
CA SER A 59 6.61 3.30 -9.36
C SER A 59 6.23 3.96 -8.05
N THR A 60 6.65 5.21 -7.86
CA THR A 60 6.19 6.07 -6.76
C THR A 60 4.92 6.85 -7.13
N LEU A 61 4.49 6.76 -8.39
CA LEU A 61 3.30 7.43 -8.88
C LEU A 61 2.07 6.64 -8.43
N VAL A 62 1.31 7.22 -7.49
CA VAL A 62 -0.01 6.72 -7.10
C VAL A 62 -0.89 6.80 -8.35
N HIS A 63 -1.37 5.66 -8.85
CA HIS A 63 -2.26 5.65 -10.01
C HIS A 63 -3.65 6.09 -9.55
N PRO A 64 -4.13 7.31 -9.91
CA PRO A 64 -5.46 7.70 -9.54
C PRO A 64 -6.45 6.77 -10.24
N ARG A 65 -7.34 6.15 -9.45
CA ARG A 65 -8.50 5.46 -9.99
C ARG A 65 -9.53 6.55 -10.32
N TYR A 66 -9.64 6.91 -11.59
CA TYR A 66 -10.81 7.62 -12.10
C TYR A 66 -11.92 6.61 -12.38
#